data_AF-A0A9Q8WDP5-F1
#
_entry.id   AF-A0A9Q8WDP5-F1
#
_cell.length_a   1.000
_cell.length_b   1.000
_cell.length_c   1.000
_cell.angle_alpha   90.00
_cell.angle_beta   90.00
_cell.angle_gamma   90.00
#
_symmetry.space_group_name_H-M   'P 1'
#
loop_
_entity.id
_entity.type
_entity.pdbx_description
1 polymer ?
#
loop_
_entity_poly.entity_id
_entity_poly.type
_entity_poly.pdbx_seq_one_letter_code
_entity_poly.pdbx_strand_id
1 'polypeptide(L)'
;MTTIRHAISLFALLLTNCEPIRASDCTQSPDNFLHPPSQERPKFRYWLPDASVDAGTVEADIKAAGDIGAGGVEFLPFYNYGGDLGPAPTGVNWSTYGFGTPAHLNLFTSALKAHEQAGLTMDFSLGPNQGQGIPAHPDDEGLQWDLVSSCKSSTAFDDGNS
;
A
#
# COMPACT_ATOMS: atom_id res chain seq x y z
N MET A 1 40.40 63.42 11.38
CA MET A 1 40.66 62.02 11.80
C MET A 1 39.32 61.44 12.22
N THR A 2 38.57 60.94 11.24
CA THR A 2 37.14 60.69 11.35
C THR A 2 36.80 59.45 10.52
N THR A 3 37.02 58.27 11.09
CA THR A 3 36.52 56.98 10.58
C THR A 3 36.84 55.95 11.66
N ILE A 4 36.05 54.87 11.74
CA ILE A 4 36.10 53.84 12.80
C ILE A 4 35.20 54.18 14.01
N ARG A 5 33.93 54.47 13.73
CA ARG A 5 32.83 54.42 14.72
C ARG A 5 31.60 53.69 14.18
N HIS A 6 31.76 52.62 13.39
CA HIS A 6 30.58 51.88 12.88
C HIS A 6 30.76 50.34 12.78
N ALA A 7 31.89 49.78 13.23
CA ALA A 7 32.18 48.36 13.00
C ALA A 7 31.79 47.41 14.14
N ILE A 8 31.16 47.89 15.22
CA ILE A 8 30.80 47.03 16.39
C ILE A 8 29.27 46.88 16.56
N SER A 9 28.47 47.53 15.72
CA SER A 9 27.00 47.54 15.89
C SER A 9 26.21 46.56 15.01
N LEU A 10 26.87 45.63 14.30
CA LEU A 10 26.19 44.73 13.35
C LEU A 10 26.51 43.24 13.54
N PHE A 11 27.03 42.84 14.71
CA PHE A 11 27.34 41.43 15.01
C PHE A 11 26.72 40.95 16.35
N ALA A 12 25.61 41.55 16.75
CA ALA A 12 24.89 41.19 17.98
C ALA A 12 23.39 40.95 17.74
N LEU A 13 22.97 40.71 16.49
CA LEU A 13 21.55 40.56 16.12
C LEU A 13 21.25 39.31 15.28
N LEU A 14 22.02 38.22 15.44
CA LEU A 14 21.81 36.97 14.71
C LEU A 14 21.80 35.70 15.61
N LEU A 15 21.60 35.85 16.92
CA LEU A 15 21.59 34.72 17.86
C LEU A 15 20.32 34.62 18.73
N THR A 16 19.20 35.22 18.33
CA THR A 16 17.95 35.21 19.13
C THR A 16 16.81 34.37 18.56
N ASN A 17 17.02 33.58 17.50
CA ASN A 17 16.00 32.64 16.98
C ASN A 17 16.50 31.19 16.95
N CYS A 18 17.22 30.76 17.99
CA CYS A 18 17.25 29.34 18.30
C CYS A 18 16.22 29.12 19.40
N GLU A 19 14.94 29.06 19.00
CA GLU A 19 13.99 28.36 19.85
C GLU A 19 14.52 26.94 19.99
N PRO A 20 14.77 26.44 21.21
CA PRO A 20 15.08 25.02 21.34
C PRO A 20 13.93 24.28 20.68
N ILE A 21 14.23 23.35 19.77
CA ILE A 21 13.25 22.36 19.32
C ILE A 21 12.71 21.77 20.62
N ARG A 22 11.49 22.16 21.00
CA ARG A 22 10.82 21.51 22.11
C ARG A 22 10.68 20.08 21.64
N ALA A 23 11.43 19.18 22.26
CA ALA A 23 11.11 17.76 22.26
C ALA A 23 9.77 17.61 23.03
N SER A 24 8.68 18.10 22.45
CA SER A 24 7.34 17.98 23.00
C SER A 24 6.57 16.83 22.39
N ASP A 25 7.12 16.13 21.40
CA ASP A 25 6.46 14.98 20.76
C ASP A 25 7.00 13.60 21.17
N CYS A 26 8.08 13.53 21.97
CA CYS A 26 8.60 12.23 22.41
C CYS A 26 7.99 11.74 23.74
N THR A 27 7.21 12.57 24.42
CA THR A 27 6.42 12.13 25.58
C THR A 27 5.06 11.66 25.06
N GLN A 28 5.00 10.40 24.63
CA GLN A 28 3.74 9.68 24.51
C GLN A 28 2.99 9.88 25.83
N SER A 29 1.81 10.53 25.79
CA SER A 29 0.98 10.68 26.98
C SER A 29 0.76 9.28 27.57
N PRO A 30 0.80 9.09 28.91
CA PRO A 30 0.35 7.85 29.54
C PRO A 30 -1.02 7.39 29.05
N ASP A 31 -1.86 8.33 28.57
CA ASP A 31 -3.15 8.04 27.96
C ASP A 31 -3.04 7.18 26.71
N ASN A 32 -2.02 7.37 25.86
CA ASN A 32 -1.82 6.54 24.66
C ASN A 32 -1.39 5.12 25.03
N PHE A 33 -0.72 4.92 26.17
CA PHE A 33 -0.38 3.57 26.64
C PHE A 33 -1.63 2.83 27.13
N LEU A 34 -2.52 3.52 27.84
CA LEU A 34 -3.78 2.94 28.34
C LEU A 34 -4.85 2.81 27.24
N HIS A 35 -4.87 3.75 26.29
CA HIS A 35 -5.81 3.85 25.19
C HIS A 35 -5.04 4.10 23.88
N PRO A 36 -4.36 3.06 23.34
CA PRO A 36 -3.57 3.21 22.14
C PRO A 36 -4.45 3.64 20.95
N PRO A 37 -3.99 4.61 20.13
CA PRO A 37 -4.69 5.00 18.92
C PRO A 37 -4.73 3.82 17.93
N SER A 38 -5.66 3.84 16.97
CA SER A 38 -5.87 2.70 16.06
C SER A 38 -4.64 2.34 15.22
N GLN A 39 -3.75 3.31 14.95
CA GLN A 39 -2.48 3.10 14.26
C GLN A 39 -1.47 2.24 15.04
N GLU A 40 -1.57 2.20 16.37
CA GLU A 40 -0.69 1.43 17.25
C GLU A 40 -1.26 0.04 17.62
N ARG A 41 -2.54 -0.20 17.30
CA ARG A 41 -3.22 -1.47 17.58
C ARG A 41 -2.93 -2.51 16.47
N PRO A 42 -2.97 -3.82 16.78
CA PRO A 42 -2.75 -4.86 15.78
C PRO A 42 -3.81 -4.82 14.68
N LYS A 43 -3.43 -5.17 13.45
CA LYS A 43 -4.33 -5.28 12.31
C LYS A 43 -4.29 -6.69 11.74
N PHE A 44 -5.36 -7.08 11.07
CA PHE A 44 -5.51 -8.43 10.50
C PHE A 44 -5.72 -8.39 8.99
N ARG A 45 -5.22 -9.41 8.30
CA ARG A 45 -5.54 -9.62 6.88
C ARG A 45 -6.96 -10.14 6.74
N TYR A 46 -7.77 -9.38 6.01
CA TYR A 46 -9.15 -9.76 5.73
C TYR A 46 -9.27 -10.19 4.26
N TRP A 47 -9.18 -11.51 4.08
CA TRP A 47 -9.23 -12.15 2.78
C TRP A 47 -10.66 -12.25 2.27
N LEU A 48 -10.90 -11.64 1.11
CA LEU A 48 -12.20 -11.68 0.42
C LEU A 48 -12.06 -12.52 -0.86
N PRO A 49 -13.10 -13.27 -1.27
CA PRO A 49 -13.08 -13.96 -2.55
C PRO A 49 -12.99 -12.97 -3.72
N ASP A 50 -13.87 -11.97 -3.79
CA ASP A 50 -13.82 -10.83 -4.69
C ASP A 50 -14.89 -9.79 -4.28
N ALA A 51 -15.21 -8.83 -5.15
CA ALA A 51 -16.21 -7.80 -4.88
C ALA A 51 -17.68 -8.28 -4.95
N SER A 52 -17.95 -9.57 -5.13
CA SER A 52 -19.31 -10.14 -5.12
C SER A 52 -19.88 -10.35 -3.71
N VAL A 53 -19.05 -10.21 -2.67
CA VAL A 53 -19.49 -10.32 -1.28
C VAL A 53 -20.46 -9.20 -0.88
N ASP A 54 -21.27 -9.48 0.13
CA ASP A 54 -22.19 -8.49 0.69
C ASP A 54 -21.43 -7.39 1.44
N ALA A 55 -21.65 -6.13 1.05
CA ALA A 55 -20.99 -4.99 1.66
C ALA A 55 -21.36 -4.81 3.14
N GLY A 56 -22.63 -5.06 3.51
CA GLY A 56 -23.07 -4.92 4.90
C GLY A 56 -22.36 -5.90 5.84
N THR A 57 -22.08 -7.12 5.37
CA THR A 57 -21.29 -8.12 6.09
C THR A 57 -19.84 -7.64 6.27
N VAL A 58 -19.22 -7.10 5.21
CA VAL A 58 -17.86 -6.53 5.28
C VAL A 58 -17.79 -5.37 6.29
N GLU A 59 -18.77 -4.47 6.26
CA GLU A 59 -18.86 -3.34 7.21
C GLU A 59 -19.01 -3.83 8.66
N ALA A 60 -19.87 -4.84 8.89
CA ALA A 60 -20.09 -5.43 10.20
C ALA A 60 -18.83 -6.12 10.73
N ASP A 61 -18.10 -6.86 9.89
CA ASP A 61 -16.86 -7.55 10.25
C ASP A 61 -15.76 -6.54 10.63
N ILE A 62 -15.61 -5.44 9.87
CA ILE A 62 -14.67 -4.35 10.19
C ILE A 62 -14.96 -3.76 11.56
N LYS A 63 -16.24 -3.46 11.84
CA LYS A 63 -16.65 -2.93 13.14
C LYS A 63 -16.36 -3.94 14.26
N ALA A 64 -16.71 -5.21 14.05
CA ALA A 64 -16.48 -6.26 15.04
C ALA A 64 -14.99 -6.43 15.37
N ALA A 65 -14.10 -6.29 14.39
CA ALA A 65 -12.65 -6.29 14.61
C ALA A 65 -12.22 -5.14 15.54
N GLY A 66 -12.75 -3.93 15.33
CA GLY A 66 -12.49 -2.77 16.18
C GLY A 66 -12.98 -2.97 17.63
N ASP A 67 -14.18 -3.53 17.78
CA ASP A 67 -14.84 -3.80 19.07
C ASP A 67 -14.01 -4.75 19.96
N ILE A 68 -13.21 -5.66 19.36
CA ILE A 68 -12.40 -6.63 20.12
C ILE A 68 -10.96 -6.21 20.38
N GLY A 69 -10.47 -5.09 19.83
CA GLY A 69 -9.07 -4.72 20.02
C GLY A 69 -8.29 -4.31 18.78
N ALA A 70 -8.80 -4.55 17.57
CA ALA A 70 -8.03 -4.29 16.35
C ALA A 70 -7.90 -2.80 16.05
N GLY A 71 -6.79 -2.43 15.41
CA GLY A 71 -6.58 -1.12 14.80
C GLY A 71 -7.29 -0.97 13.46
N GLY A 72 -7.71 -2.08 12.86
CA GLY A 72 -8.37 -2.17 11.56
C GLY A 72 -8.02 -3.47 10.86
N VAL A 73 -8.35 -3.55 9.57
CA VAL A 73 -8.02 -4.70 8.72
C VAL A 73 -7.35 -4.28 7.43
N GLU A 74 -6.57 -5.20 6.85
CA GLU A 74 -6.09 -5.10 5.48
C GLU A 74 -7.17 -5.63 4.55
N PHE A 75 -7.75 -4.76 3.72
CA PHE A 75 -8.73 -5.13 2.70
C PHE A 75 -8.02 -5.85 1.54
N LEU A 76 -8.25 -7.16 1.41
CA LEU A 76 -7.46 -8.00 0.52
C LEU A 76 -8.31 -9.01 -0.27
N PRO A 77 -8.91 -8.60 -1.41
CA PRO A 77 -9.54 -9.51 -2.34
C PRO A 77 -8.52 -10.43 -3.05
N PHE A 78 -8.84 -11.72 -3.13
CA PHE A 78 -8.01 -12.73 -3.77
C PHE A 78 -8.43 -12.97 -5.23
N TYR A 79 -7.60 -12.53 -6.18
CA TYR A 79 -7.74 -12.87 -7.58
C TYR A 79 -6.68 -13.89 -7.98
N ASN A 80 -7.07 -14.92 -8.74
CA ASN A 80 -6.12 -15.88 -9.32
C ASN A 80 -6.00 -15.58 -10.83
N TYR A 81 -5.32 -14.49 -11.16
CA TYR A 81 -5.13 -14.01 -12.54
C TYR A 81 -4.22 -14.93 -13.36
N GLY A 82 -4.75 -16.09 -13.76
CA GLY A 82 -4.14 -16.95 -14.78
C GLY A 82 -2.82 -17.61 -14.37
N GLY A 83 -2.55 -17.78 -13.07
CA GLY A 83 -1.40 -18.53 -12.59
C GLY A 83 -1.63 -20.06 -12.59
N ASP A 84 -0.55 -20.83 -12.50
CA ASP A 84 -0.57 -22.30 -12.39
C ASP A 84 -1.19 -22.82 -11.07
N LEU A 85 -1.69 -21.93 -10.22
CA LEU A 85 -2.30 -22.26 -8.92
C LEU A 85 -3.68 -22.93 -9.03
N GLY A 86 -4.20 -23.07 -10.24
CA GLY A 86 -5.43 -23.81 -10.54
C GLY A 86 -6.45 -22.99 -11.33
N PRO A 87 -7.54 -23.61 -11.81
CA PRO A 87 -8.60 -22.88 -12.49
C PRO A 87 -9.28 -21.88 -11.55
N ALA A 88 -9.88 -20.84 -12.13
CA ALA A 88 -10.71 -19.91 -11.37
C ALA A 88 -11.84 -20.69 -10.64
N PRO A 89 -12.18 -20.34 -9.39
CA PRO A 89 -13.26 -21.01 -8.67
C PRO A 89 -14.58 -20.95 -9.45
N THR A 90 -15.43 -21.97 -9.34
CA THR A 90 -16.71 -22.00 -10.06
C THR A 90 -17.60 -20.83 -9.64
N GLY A 91 -18.14 -20.10 -10.61
CA GLY A 91 -19.07 -18.99 -10.38
C GLY A 91 -18.43 -17.60 -10.25
N VAL A 92 -17.10 -17.49 -10.31
CA VAL A 92 -16.45 -16.17 -10.28
C VAL A 92 -16.62 -15.44 -11.60
N ASN A 93 -16.78 -14.11 -11.51
CA ASN A 93 -16.84 -13.22 -12.67
C ASN A 93 -15.99 -11.97 -12.41
N TRP A 94 -14.68 -12.09 -12.67
CA TRP A 94 -13.74 -10.99 -12.44
C TRP A 94 -13.83 -9.89 -13.50
N SER A 95 -14.58 -10.07 -14.59
CA SER A 95 -14.94 -8.95 -15.47
C SER A 95 -15.91 -7.99 -14.80
N THR A 96 -16.69 -8.46 -13.82
CA THR A 96 -17.63 -7.63 -13.06
C THR A 96 -17.11 -7.28 -11.66
N TYR A 97 -16.50 -8.24 -10.96
CA TYR A 97 -16.09 -8.14 -9.56
C TYR A 97 -14.57 -8.07 -9.34
N GLY A 98 -13.80 -7.97 -10.42
CA GLY A 98 -12.34 -7.92 -10.37
C GLY A 98 -11.78 -6.61 -9.81
N PHE A 99 -10.48 -6.60 -9.52
CA PHE A 99 -9.78 -5.39 -9.07
C PHE A 99 -9.98 -4.21 -10.05
N GLY A 100 -10.20 -3.02 -9.51
CA GLY A 100 -10.38 -1.78 -10.29
C GLY A 100 -11.73 -1.64 -11.01
N THR A 101 -12.58 -2.67 -11.00
CA THR A 101 -13.94 -2.57 -11.54
C THR A 101 -14.84 -1.66 -10.68
N PRO A 102 -15.98 -1.19 -11.20
CA PRO A 102 -16.95 -0.43 -10.40
C PRO A 102 -17.44 -1.18 -9.16
N ALA A 103 -17.66 -2.49 -9.24
CA ALA A 103 -18.08 -3.29 -8.08
C ALA A 103 -16.99 -3.31 -7.00
N HIS A 104 -15.74 -3.51 -7.40
CA HIS A 104 -14.60 -3.43 -6.48
C HIS A 104 -14.48 -2.04 -5.83
N LEU A 105 -14.59 -0.96 -6.60
CA LEU A 105 -14.50 0.39 -6.06
C LEU A 105 -15.63 0.68 -5.06
N ASN A 106 -16.84 0.20 -5.32
CA ASN A 106 -17.98 0.35 -4.41
C ASN A 106 -17.75 -0.39 -3.09
N LEU A 107 -17.29 -1.65 -3.14
CA LEU A 107 -16.98 -2.42 -1.94
C LEU A 107 -15.80 -1.80 -1.16
N PHE A 108 -14.72 -1.41 -1.87
CA PHE A 108 -13.57 -0.73 -1.29
C PHE A 108 -13.98 0.55 -0.56
N THR A 109 -14.85 1.37 -1.19
CA THR A 109 -15.37 2.60 -0.60
C THR A 109 -16.23 2.32 0.64
N SER A 110 -17.02 1.24 0.61
CA SER A 110 -17.85 0.82 1.74
C SER A 110 -16.98 0.39 2.93
N ALA A 111 -15.94 -0.41 2.67
CA ALA A 111 -14.93 -0.79 3.67
C ALA A 111 -14.19 0.43 4.23
N LEU A 112 -13.79 1.39 3.39
CA LEU A 112 -13.13 2.62 3.83
C LEU A 112 -14.02 3.44 4.76
N LYS A 113 -15.29 3.62 4.41
CA LYS A 113 -16.28 4.31 5.25
C LYS A 113 -16.50 3.59 6.58
N ALA A 114 -16.55 2.26 6.58
CA ALA A 114 -16.68 1.50 7.82
C ALA A 114 -15.50 1.71 8.77
N HIS A 115 -14.27 1.74 8.23
CA HIS A 115 -13.09 2.07 9.03
C HIS A 115 -13.17 3.48 9.61
N GLU A 116 -13.52 4.48 8.78
CA GLU A 116 -13.68 5.86 9.22
C GLU A 116 -14.72 5.98 10.37
N GLN A 117 -15.90 5.39 10.17
CA GLN A 117 -16.99 5.42 11.16
C GLN A 117 -16.64 4.70 12.47
N ALA A 118 -15.82 3.65 12.41
CA ALA A 118 -15.36 2.90 13.57
C ALA A 118 -14.09 3.49 14.22
N GLY A 119 -13.50 4.55 13.66
CA GLY A 119 -12.23 5.12 14.15
C GLY A 119 -11.01 4.21 13.92
N LEU A 120 -11.06 3.37 12.90
CA LEU A 120 -10.03 2.39 12.54
C LEU A 120 -9.19 2.86 11.36
N THR A 121 -8.01 2.26 11.19
CA THR A 121 -7.12 2.48 10.05
C THR A 121 -7.26 1.32 9.05
N MET A 122 -7.58 1.64 7.79
CA MET A 122 -7.63 0.64 6.72
C MET A 122 -6.26 0.47 6.07
N ASP A 123 -5.79 -0.77 5.98
CA ASP A 123 -4.65 -1.14 5.14
C ASP A 123 -5.16 -1.77 3.83
N PHE A 124 -4.40 -1.66 2.75
CA PHE A 124 -4.73 -2.28 1.46
C PHE A 124 -3.46 -2.47 0.61
N SER A 125 -3.51 -3.41 -0.33
CA SER A 125 -2.42 -3.67 -1.26
C SER A 125 -2.39 -2.65 -2.42
N LEU A 126 -1.19 -2.30 -2.91
CA LEU A 126 -1.00 -1.39 -4.06
C LEU A 126 -1.49 -1.95 -5.41
N GLY A 127 -2.03 -3.16 -5.42
CA GLY A 127 -2.58 -3.83 -6.59
C GLY A 127 -3.52 -4.96 -6.18
N PRO A 128 -4.00 -5.76 -7.13
CA PRO A 128 -4.74 -6.97 -6.82
C PRO A 128 -3.87 -7.92 -6.00
N ASN A 129 -4.34 -8.24 -4.79
CA ASN A 129 -3.68 -9.16 -3.88
C ASN A 129 -2.22 -8.73 -3.56
N GLN A 130 -1.35 -9.66 -3.12
CA GLN A 130 0.04 -9.41 -2.67
C GLN A 130 1.03 -9.05 -3.80
N GLY A 131 0.70 -8.04 -4.62
CA GLY A 131 1.60 -7.49 -5.63
C GLY A 131 1.58 -8.20 -6.97
N GLN A 132 0.42 -8.73 -7.41
CA GLN A 132 0.29 -9.45 -8.69
C GLN A 132 0.35 -8.56 -9.95
N GLY A 133 0.92 -7.34 -9.85
CA GLY A 133 0.85 -6.33 -10.90
C GLY A 133 -0.59 -5.84 -11.14
N ILE A 134 -0.75 -4.84 -11.99
CA ILE A 134 -2.07 -4.39 -12.47
C ILE A 134 -2.26 -4.83 -13.92
N PRO A 135 -3.49 -4.98 -14.42
CA PRO A 135 -3.71 -5.23 -15.85
C PRO A 135 -3.01 -4.15 -16.70
N ALA A 136 -2.12 -4.58 -17.60
CA ALA A 136 -1.31 -3.72 -18.47
C ALA A 136 -1.10 -4.39 -19.84
N HIS A 137 -0.84 -3.60 -20.88
CA HIS A 137 -0.46 -4.11 -22.19
C HIS A 137 1.03 -4.55 -22.18
N PRO A 138 1.43 -5.63 -22.86
CA PRO A 138 2.81 -6.13 -22.81
C PRO A 138 3.91 -5.13 -23.21
N ASP A 139 3.56 -4.09 -23.96
CA ASP A 139 4.47 -3.04 -24.43
C ASP A 139 4.42 -1.76 -23.57
N ASP A 140 3.66 -1.75 -22.47
CA ASP A 140 3.56 -0.58 -21.59
C ASP A 140 4.91 -0.29 -20.89
N GLU A 141 5.24 1.00 -20.77
CA GLU A 141 6.43 1.44 -20.04
C GLU A 141 6.32 1.08 -18.55
N GLY A 142 7.44 0.64 -17.96
CA GLY A 142 7.51 0.32 -16.52
C GLY A 142 7.18 -1.12 -16.16
N LEU A 143 6.90 -1.98 -17.14
CA LEU A 143 6.81 -3.43 -16.91
C LEU A 143 8.17 -4.05 -16.62
N GLN A 144 8.18 -5.14 -15.85
CA GLN A 144 9.37 -5.94 -15.61
C GLN A 144 9.74 -6.70 -16.89
N TRP A 145 11.00 -6.60 -17.30
CA TRP A 145 11.55 -7.31 -18.46
C TRP A 145 12.58 -8.34 -18.01
N ASP A 146 12.52 -9.52 -18.61
CA ASP A 146 13.56 -10.53 -18.47
C ASP A 146 14.53 -10.47 -19.65
N LEU A 147 15.83 -10.45 -19.37
CA LEU A 147 16.86 -10.58 -20.39
C LEU A 147 16.98 -12.06 -20.79
N VAL A 148 16.63 -12.36 -22.03
CA VAL A 148 16.80 -13.70 -22.60
C VAL A 148 18.02 -13.75 -23.51
N SER A 149 18.93 -14.70 -23.29
CA SER A 149 20.09 -14.91 -24.15
C SER A 149 19.74 -15.90 -25.27
N SER A 150 20.02 -15.52 -26.52
CA SER A 150 19.93 -16.45 -27.65
C SER A 150 21.31 -17.05 -27.95
N CYS A 151 21.49 -18.35 -27.72
CA CYS A 151 22.66 -19.07 -28.22
C CYS A 151 22.36 -19.59 -29.63
N LYS A 152 23.09 -19.10 -30.63
CA LYS A 152 23.06 -19.68 -31.98
C LYS A 152 24.29 -20.56 -32.15
N SER A 153 24.10 -21.87 -32.30
CA SER A 153 25.19 -22.75 -32.74
C SER A 153 25.39 -22.57 -34.23
N SER A 154 26.53 -22.03 -34.65
CA SER A 154 26.98 -22.17 -36.03
C SER A 154 27.62 -23.56 -36.16
N THR A 155 26.98 -24.48 -36.88
CA THR A 155 27.66 -25.67 -37.39
C THR A 155 28.61 -25.23 -38.50
N ALA A 156 29.79 -24.76 -38.13
CA ALA A 156 30.90 -24.63 -39.06
C ALA A 156 31.64 -25.96 -39.05
N PHE A 157 31.15 -26.92 -39.86
CA PHE A 157 31.90 -28.01 -40.49
C PHE A 157 30.91 -28.78 -41.37
N ASP A 158 30.68 -28.22 -42.56
CA ASP A 158 30.16 -28.99 -43.69
C ASP A 158 31.37 -29.69 -44.29
N ASP A 159 31.73 -30.84 -43.70
CA ASP A 159 32.75 -31.74 -44.25
C ASP A 159 32.17 -32.38 -45.50
N GLY A 160 32.27 -31.66 -46.61
CA GLY A 160 31.95 -32.20 -47.92
C GLY A 160 32.80 -33.44 -48.19
N ASN A 161 32.21 -34.63 -48.01
CA ASN A 161 32.57 -35.83 -48.74
C ASN A 161 31.50 -36.93 -48.59
N SER A 162 30.67 -37.11 -49.62
CA SER A 162 30.19 -38.39 -50.16
C SER A 162 29.45 -38.15 -51.47
#